data_AF-A0A2V8X8N7-F1
#
_entry.id   AF-A0A2V8X8N7-F1
#
_cell.length_a   1.000
_cell.length_b   1.000
_cell.length_c   1.000
_cell.angle_alpha   90.00
_cell.angle_beta   90.00
_cell.angle_gamma   90.00
#
_symmetry.space_group_name_H-M   'P 1'
#
loop_
_entity.id
_entity.type
_entity.pdbx_description
1 polymer ?
#
loop_
_entity_poly.entity_id
_entity_poly.type
_entity_poly.pdbx_seq_one_letter_code
_entity_poly.pdbx_strand_id
1 'polypeptide(L)'
;MTPRWKVFVIAGLAMAVLAAAIYFPILRRRVRRAARLQQQSEVQARRELIQPVAVNPADPRVKTSLFWASDAGDSTLAPVTVELPLSRDPVPRSKQVLNTLLAGPVDAELRTLPPDAVLLGFYLLPDGTAIADFSEALATSIPSGIVSEQLAVDSITRTLEANVPQVQRLKILIHGQEAETLAGHLDLTGAFAVRSRQAQLPASQPLTAPSSEKPAVPTSDKPPASATGKLTPDKGPGKLSQPERKS
;
A
#
# COMPACT_ATOMS: atom_id res chain seq x y z
N MET A 1 -30.06 -71.85 32.93
CA MET A 1 -28.69 -71.29 32.79
C MET A 1 -28.75 -70.08 31.86
N THR A 2 -28.14 -68.94 32.22
CA THR A 2 -27.97 -67.81 31.30
C THR A 2 -26.75 -68.06 30.39
N PRO A 3 -26.85 -67.88 29.05
CA PRO A 3 -25.73 -68.14 28.16
C PRO A 3 -24.63 -67.09 28.36
N ARG A 4 -23.42 -67.55 28.70
CA ARG A 4 -22.27 -66.72 29.12
C ARG A 4 -21.97 -65.55 28.19
N TRP A 5 -22.14 -65.72 26.87
CA TRP A 5 -21.93 -64.65 25.88
C TRP A 5 -22.77 -63.39 26.13
N LYS A 6 -24.02 -63.51 26.60
CA LYS A 6 -24.86 -62.34 26.91
C LYS A 6 -24.26 -61.45 28.01
N VAL A 7 -23.53 -62.03 28.97
CA VAL A 7 -22.86 -61.27 30.04
C VAL A 7 -21.74 -60.41 29.46
N PHE A 8 -20.93 -60.94 28.54
CA PHE A 8 -19.87 -60.19 27.87
C PHE A 8 -20.41 -59.05 26.99
N VAL A 9 -21.52 -59.27 26.28
CA VAL A 9 -22.18 -58.22 25.48
C VAL A 9 -22.70 -57.08 26.37
N ILE A 10 -23.35 -57.41 27.48
CA ILE A 10 -23.86 -56.40 28.46
C ILE A 10 -22.68 -55.64 29.09
N ALA A 11 -21.61 -56.33 29.49
CA ALA A 11 -20.43 -55.70 30.08
C ALA A 11 -19.73 -54.74 29.11
N GLY A 12 -19.56 -55.14 27.84
CA GLY A 12 -19.00 -54.29 26.79
C GLY A 12 -19.83 -53.03 26.53
N LEU A 13 -21.16 -53.17 26.48
CA LEU A 13 -22.07 -52.05 26.28
C LEU A 13 -22.06 -51.06 27.47
N ALA A 14 -22.01 -51.58 28.71
CA ALA A 14 -21.85 -50.74 29.91
C ALA A 14 -20.52 -49.96 29.89
N MET A 15 -19.42 -50.60 29.47
CA MET A 15 -18.11 -49.96 29.31
C MET A 15 -18.13 -48.83 28.26
N ALA A 16 -18.79 -49.06 27.12
CA ALA A 16 -18.97 -48.05 26.07
C ALA A 16 -19.78 -46.83 26.56
N VAL A 17 -20.86 -47.06 27.32
CA VAL A 17 -21.67 -45.98 27.92
C VAL A 17 -20.87 -45.19 28.95
N LEU A 18 -20.08 -45.83 29.81
CA LEU A 18 -19.18 -45.16 30.76
C LEU A 18 -18.11 -44.32 30.04
N ALA A 19 -17.47 -44.88 29.01
CA ALA A 19 -16.49 -44.14 28.21
C ALA A 19 -17.11 -42.90 27.55
N ALA A 20 -18.30 -43.02 26.96
CA ALA A 20 -19.03 -41.89 26.39
C ALA A 20 -19.41 -40.82 27.45
N ALA A 21 -19.89 -41.26 28.61
CA ALA A 21 -20.28 -40.39 29.72
C ALA A 21 -19.09 -39.60 30.30
N ILE A 22 -17.86 -40.13 30.22
CA ILE A 22 -16.62 -39.44 30.62
C ILE A 22 -16.10 -38.54 29.49
N TYR A 23 -16.10 -39.01 28.25
CA TYR A 23 -15.52 -38.29 27.11
C TYR A 23 -16.33 -37.06 26.69
N PHE A 24 -17.66 -37.17 26.68
CA PHE A 24 -18.57 -36.10 26.26
C PHE A 24 -18.45 -34.79 27.08
N PRO A 25 -18.42 -34.80 28.44
CA PRO A 25 -18.18 -33.59 29.22
C PRO A 25 -16.76 -33.04 29.07
N ILE A 26 -15.74 -33.87 28.82
CA ILE A 26 -14.36 -33.42 28.55
C ILE A 26 -14.31 -32.66 27.21
N LEU A 27 -14.92 -33.21 26.16
CA LEU A 27 -15.01 -32.56 24.86
C LEU A 27 -15.82 -31.25 24.93
N ARG A 28 -16.99 -31.26 25.59
CA ARG A 28 -17.78 -30.04 25.86
C ARG A 28 -16.99 -28.98 26.65
N ARG A 29 -16.14 -29.38 27.60
CA ARG A 29 -15.24 -28.46 28.33
C ARG A 29 -14.14 -27.87 27.43
N ARG A 30 -13.57 -28.65 26.50
CA ARG A 30 -12.59 -28.14 25.52
C ARG A 30 -13.21 -27.14 24.55
N VAL A 31 -14.34 -27.50 23.91
CA VAL A 31 -15.05 -26.60 22.97
C VAL A 31 -15.50 -25.30 23.64
N ARG A 32 -16.07 -25.37 24.85
CA ARG A 32 -16.47 -24.16 25.61
C ARG A 32 -15.29 -23.28 26.05
N ARG A 33 -14.07 -23.81 26.14
CA ARG A 33 -12.85 -23.00 26.36
C ARG A 33 -12.40 -22.33 25.06
N ALA A 34 -12.35 -23.05 23.95
CA ALA A 34 -12.01 -22.50 22.64
C ALA A 34 -12.95 -21.34 22.23
N ALA A 35 -14.26 -21.54 22.31
CA ALA A 35 -15.25 -20.51 21.97
C ALA A 35 -15.13 -19.25 22.85
N ARG A 36 -14.79 -19.40 24.14
CA ARG A 36 -14.54 -18.25 25.03
C ARG A 36 -13.27 -17.49 24.68
N LEU A 37 -12.21 -18.19 24.27
CA LEU A 37 -10.97 -17.54 23.80
C LEU A 37 -11.22 -16.76 22.51
N GLN A 38 -11.95 -17.33 21.55
CA GLN A 38 -12.34 -16.64 20.32
C GLN A 38 -13.18 -15.38 20.62
N GLN A 39 -14.20 -15.48 21.46
CA GLN A 39 -14.99 -14.32 21.89
C GLN A 39 -14.15 -13.27 22.64
N GLN A 40 -13.14 -13.67 23.42
CA GLN A 40 -12.24 -12.71 24.05
C GLN A 40 -11.36 -11.99 23.02
N SER A 41 -10.80 -12.69 22.03
CA SER A 41 -10.06 -12.04 20.93
C SER A 41 -10.95 -11.15 20.06
N GLU A 42 -12.19 -11.54 19.77
CA GLU A 42 -13.16 -10.71 19.02
C GLU A 42 -13.56 -9.46 19.80
N VAL A 43 -13.77 -9.57 21.11
CA VAL A 43 -14.09 -8.41 21.98
C VAL A 43 -12.87 -7.52 22.21
N GLN A 44 -11.66 -8.08 22.25
CA GLN A 44 -10.41 -7.31 22.29
C GLN A 44 -10.21 -6.54 20.97
N ALA A 45 -10.28 -7.22 19.83
CA ALA A 45 -10.23 -6.59 18.52
C ALA A 45 -11.30 -5.48 18.39
N ARG A 46 -12.58 -5.78 18.67
CA ARG A 46 -13.65 -4.75 18.65
C ARG A 46 -13.38 -3.56 19.58
N ARG A 47 -12.76 -3.78 20.75
CA ARG A 47 -12.37 -2.68 21.65
C ARG A 47 -11.22 -1.85 21.08
N GLU A 48 -10.31 -2.45 20.34
CA GLU A 48 -9.24 -1.77 19.61
C GLU A 48 -9.78 -0.96 18.41
N LEU A 49 -10.87 -1.42 17.78
CA LEU A 49 -11.55 -0.67 16.70
C LEU A 49 -12.26 0.58 17.25
N ILE A 50 -12.97 0.44 18.36
CA ILE A 50 -13.85 1.48 18.93
C ILE A 50 -13.08 2.46 19.84
N GLN A 51 -11.83 2.15 20.21
CA GLN A 51 -11.03 3.06 21.03
C GLN A 51 -10.62 4.29 20.21
N PRO A 52 -11.04 5.51 20.59
CA PRO A 52 -10.55 6.72 19.93
C PRO A 52 -9.03 6.80 20.15
N VAL A 53 -8.27 7.14 19.10
CA VAL A 53 -6.83 7.39 19.22
C VAL A 53 -6.65 8.71 19.96
N ALA A 54 -6.64 8.62 21.29
CA ALA A 54 -6.23 9.71 22.15
C ALA A 54 -4.77 10.06 21.80
N VAL A 55 -4.57 11.28 21.30
CA VAL A 55 -3.23 11.80 21.03
C VAL A 55 -2.48 11.86 22.36
N ASN A 56 -1.53 10.94 22.55
CA ASN A 56 -0.77 10.85 23.78
C ASN A 56 0.20 12.04 23.86
N PRO A 57 0.11 12.94 24.86
CA PRO A 57 1.04 14.07 24.97
C PRO A 57 2.49 13.65 25.27
N ALA A 58 2.73 12.37 25.58
CA ALA A 58 4.06 11.78 25.69
C ALA A 58 4.61 11.19 24.38
N ASP A 59 3.83 11.15 23.28
CA ASP A 59 4.36 10.78 21.96
C ASP A 59 5.35 11.86 21.47
N PRO A 60 6.49 11.48 20.88
CA PRO A 60 7.49 12.45 20.43
C PRO A 60 6.93 13.33 19.31
N ARG A 61 7.18 14.64 19.37
CA ARG A 61 6.85 15.54 18.26
C ARG A 61 7.83 15.31 17.10
N VAL A 62 7.29 15.01 15.93
CA VAL A 62 8.05 14.65 14.72
C VAL A 62 7.59 15.53 13.56
N LYS A 63 8.56 16.00 12.76
CA LYS A 63 8.28 16.70 11.50
C LYS A 63 7.64 15.72 10.52
N THR A 64 6.41 16.05 10.13
CA THR A 64 5.46 15.20 9.42
C THR A 64 5.07 15.89 8.12
N SER A 65 5.15 15.22 6.99
CA SER A 65 4.86 15.81 5.67
C SER A 65 3.45 15.42 5.20
N LEU A 66 2.54 16.38 5.13
CA LEU A 66 1.18 16.20 4.61
C LEU A 66 1.11 16.72 3.18
N PHE A 67 0.37 16.06 2.30
CA PHE A 67 0.29 16.42 0.88
C PHE A 67 -1.10 16.94 0.51
N TRP A 68 -1.19 18.24 0.25
CA TRP A 68 -2.41 18.92 -0.22
C TRP A 68 -2.18 19.53 -1.61
N ALA A 69 -3.20 20.13 -2.24
CA ALA A 69 -3.04 20.71 -3.57
C ALA A 69 -2.05 21.90 -3.55
N SER A 70 -1.37 22.15 -4.68
CA SER A 70 -0.54 23.35 -4.84
C SER A 70 -1.36 24.52 -5.40
N ASP A 71 -1.11 25.68 -4.82
CA ASP A 71 -1.46 27.02 -5.32
C ASP A 71 -1.01 27.33 -6.76
N ALA A 72 0.04 26.65 -7.24
CA ALA A 72 0.61 26.82 -8.58
C ALA A 72 -0.35 26.49 -9.76
N GLY A 73 -1.51 25.90 -9.51
CA GLY A 73 -2.54 25.63 -10.52
C GLY A 73 -2.33 24.39 -11.40
N ASP A 74 -1.12 23.80 -11.41
CA ASP A 74 -0.72 22.64 -12.23
C ASP A 74 -1.41 21.30 -11.87
N SER A 75 -2.45 21.30 -11.03
CA SER A 75 -3.07 20.10 -10.43
C SER A 75 -2.07 19.15 -9.75
N THR A 76 -1.06 19.72 -9.09
CA THR A 76 -0.01 19.00 -8.35
C THR A 76 -0.25 19.01 -6.84
N LEU A 77 0.49 18.18 -6.11
CA LEU A 77 0.48 18.15 -4.64
C LEU A 77 1.74 18.75 -4.04
N ALA A 78 1.57 19.66 -3.09
CA ALA A 78 2.63 20.30 -2.33
C ALA A 78 2.81 19.65 -0.93
N PRO A 79 4.04 19.34 -0.50
CA PRO A 79 4.32 18.84 0.85
C PRO A 79 4.37 19.98 1.89
N VAL A 80 3.44 19.98 2.83
CA VAL A 80 3.42 20.88 3.99
C VAL A 80 3.98 20.16 5.21
N THR A 81 5.02 20.73 5.84
CA THR A 81 5.67 20.14 7.02
C THR A 81 5.06 20.68 8.32
N VAL A 82 4.61 19.79 9.19
CA VAL A 82 3.96 20.09 10.49
C VAL A 82 4.55 19.24 11.62
N GLU A 83 4.56 19.74 12.85
CA GLU A 83 5.15 19.05 14.02
C GLU A 83 4.09 18.40 14.92
N LEU A 84 3.85 17.10 14.70
CA LEU A 84 2.83 16.33 15.43
C LEU A 84 3.46 15.37 16.45
N PRO A 85 2.85 15.20 17.64
CA PRO A 85 3.11 14.05 18.49
C PRO A 85 2.67 12.78 17.76
N LEU A 86 3.62 11.97 17.30
CA LEU A 86 3.35 10.76 16.50
C LEU A 86 3.77 9.49 17.22
N SER A 87 2.82 8.58 17.36
CA SER A 87 3.01 7.27 18.00
C SER A 87 4.01 6.41 17.23
N ARG A 88 4.77 5.58 17.95
CA ARG A 88 5.79 4.69 17.36
C ARG A 88 5.18 3.49 16.61
N ASP A 89 3.96 3.11 16.95
CA ASP A 89 3.19 2.05 16.29
C ASP A 89 2.57 2.58 14.99
N PRO A 90 2.77 1.92 13.82
CA PRO A 90 2.23 2.38 12.54
C PRO A 90 0.71 2.55 12.51
N VAL A 91 -0.09 1.78 13.25
CA VAL A 91 -1.57 1.87 13.18
C VAL A 91 -2.11 3.18 13.77
N PRO A 92 -1.83 3.55 15.05
CA PRO A 92 -2.21 4.86 15.58
C PRO A 92 -1.49 6.00 14.87
N ARG A 93 -0.26 5.80 14.38
CA ARG A 93 0.47 6.80 13.58
C ARG A 93 -0.27 7.15 12.29
N SER A 94 -0.71 6.15 11.51
CA SER A 94 -1.54 6.38 10.32
C SER A 94 -2.82 7.14 10.66
N LYS A 95 -3.52 6.74 11.75
CA LYS A 95 -4.73 7.43 12.21
C LYS A 95 -4.45 8.91 12.57
N GLN A 96 -3.36 9.19 13.29
CA GLN A 96 -2.93 10.57 13.63
C GLN A 96 -2.64 11.40 12.37
N VAL A 97 -1.86 10.86 11.43
CA VAL A 97 -1.45 11.59 10.21
C VAL A 97 -2.64 11.82 9.26
N LEU A 98 -3.47 10.79 9.01
CA LEU A 98 -4.65 10.89 8.15
C LEU A 98 -5.74 11.81 8.72
N ASN A 99 -5.99 11.77 10.04
CA ASN A 99 -6.93 12.71 10.66
C ASN A 99 -6.46 14.17 10.53
N THR A 100 -5.15 14.40 10.48
CA THR A 100 -4.59 15.74 10.26
C THR A 100 -4.71 16.15 8.78
N LEU A 101 -4.56 15.22 7.85
CA LEU A 101 -4.80 15.44 6.42
C LEU A 101 -6.26 15.83 6.13
N LEU A 102 -7.22 15.15 6.78
CA LEU A 102 -8.66 15.42 6.71
C LEU A 102 -9.04 16.75 7.38
N ALA A 103 -8.43 17.08 8.52
CA ALA A 103 -8.59 18.40 9.16
C ALA A 103 -8.23 19.54 8.19
N GLY A 104 -7.30 19.31 7.26
CA GLY A 104 -7.05 20.12 6.07
C GLY A 104 -5.91 21.14 6.24
N PRO A 105 -5.57 21.86 5.15
CA PRO A 105 -4.62 22.94 5.19
C PRO A 105 -5.20 24.17 5.92
N VAL A 106 -4.33 25.16 6.20
CA VAL A 106 -4.76 26.48 6.72
C VAL A 106 -5.60 27.23 5.68
N ASP A 107 -5.22 27.07 4.40
CA ASP A 107 -6.04 27.49 3.27
C ASP A 107 -7.09 26.41 2.95
N ALA A 108 -8.33 26.81 2.72
CA ALA A 108 -9.42 25.90 2.37
C ALA A 108 -9.43 25.52 0.88
N GLU A 109 -8.89 26.37 0.00
CA GLU A 109 -8.89 26.13 -1.46
C GLU A 109 -7.91 25.03 -1.86
N LEU A 110 -6.89 24.77 -1.04
CA LEU A 110 -5.91 23.70 -1.25
C LEU A 110 -6.37 22.31 -0.78
N ARG A 111 -7.63 22.16 -0.34
CA ARG A 111 -8.18 20.88 0.14
C ARG A 111 -8.28 19.84 -0.98
N THR A 112 -7.66 18.69 -0.74
CA THR A 112 -7.75 17.47 -1.57
C THR A 112 -8.85 16.52 -1.12
N LEU A 113 -9.39 16.71 0.09
CA LEU A 113 -10.37 15.83 0.72
C LEU A 113 -11.55 16.66 1.26
N PRO A 114 -12.79 16.16 1.22
CA PRO A 114 -13.95 16.89 1.71
C PRO A 114 -13.86 17.22 3.22
N PRO A 115 -14.39 18.37 3.68
CA PRO A 115 -14.32 18.79 5.09
C PRO A 115 -15.17 17.94 6.03
N ASP A 116 -16.11 17.16 5.48
CA ASP A 116 -17.03 16.21 6.11
C ASP A 116 -16.55 14.74 5.98
N ALA A 117 -15.42 14.49 5.31
CA ALA A 117 -14.80 13.17 5.26
C ALA A 117 -14.13 12.81 6.61
N VAL A 118 -14.41 11.61 7.12
CA VAL A 118 -13.95 11.12 8.43
C VAL A 118 -13.35 9.73 8.25
N LEU A 119 -12.18 9.48 8.85
CA LEU A 119 -11.59 8.14 8.95
C LEU A 119 -12.33 7.34 10.04
N LEU A 120 -13.18 6.40 9.62
CA LEU A 120 -13.95 5.51 10.49
C LEU A 120 -13.06 4.39 11.05
N GLY A 121 -12.11 3.91 10.25
CA GLY A 121 -11.25 2.79 10.61
C GLY A 121 -9.90 2.82 9.87
N PHE A 122 -8.87 2.27 10.51
CA PHE A 122 -7.59 2.01 9.85
C PHE A 122 -6.97 0.74 10.41
N TYR A 123 -6.51 -0.11 9.51
CA TYR A 123 -5.93 -1.43 9.76
C TYR A 123 -4.65 -1.57 8.94
N LEU A 124 -3.67 -2.34 9.42
CA LEU A 124 -2.47 -2.68 8.67
C LEU A 124 -2.27 -4.20 8.71
N LEU A 125 -2.28 -4.83 7.53
CA LEU A 125 -2.09 -6.27 7.39
C LEU A 125 -0.58 -6.63 7.40
N PRO A 126 -0.20 -7.87 7.76
CA PRO A 126 1.21 -8.28 7.84
C PRO A 126 2.00 -8.23 6.51
N ASP A 127 1.33 -8.08 5.37
CA ASP A 127 1.93 -7.91 4.05
C ASP A 127 2.29 -6.44 3.71
N GLY A 128 1.91 -5.49 4.58
CA GLY A 128 2.04 -4.06 4.35
C GLY A 128 0.84 -3.42 3.64
N THR A 129 -0.27 -4.14 3.44
CA THR A 129 -1.52 -3.57 2.93
C THR A 129 -2.27 -2.86 4.07
N ALA A 130 -2.37 -1.53 3.98
CA ALA A 130 -3.29 -0.75 4.80
C ALA A 130 -4.72 -0.87 4.25
N ILE A 131 -5.69 -0.94 5.16
CA ILE A 131 -7.11 -0.77 4.85
C ILE A 131 -7.56 0.47 5.61
N ALA A 132 -8.00 1.50 4.88
CA ALA A 132 -8.54 2.73 5.44
C ALA A 132 -10.03 2.83 5.08
N ASP A 133 -10.86 2.98 6.10
CA ASP A 133 -12.31 3.05 6.00
C ASP A 133 -12.79 4.47 6.32
N PHE A 134 -13.57 5.06 5.42
CA PHE A 134 -13.98 6.46 5.48
C PHE A 134 -15.51 6.64 5.44
N SER A 135 -15.99 7.81 5.86
CA SER A 135 -17.39 8.20 5.72
C SER A 135 -17.80 8.36 4.25
N GLU A 136 -19.10 8.19 3.98
CA GLU A 136 -19.72 8.32 2.64
C GLU A 136 -19.38 9.65 1.95
N ALA A 137 -19.21 10.73 2.73
CA ALA A 137 -18.74 12.04 2.28
C ALA A 137 -17.46 11.98 1.42
N LEU A 138 -16.55 11.02 1.65
CA LEU A 138 -15.35 10.88 0.82
C LEU A 138 -15.69 10.52 -0.64
N ALA A 139 -16.81 9.84 -0.89
CA ALA A 139 -17.30 9.53 -2.22
C ALA A 139 -18.27 10.59 -2.77
N THR A 140 -19.14 11.14 -1.90
CA THR A 140 -20.26 12.01 -2.33
C THR A 140 -19.96 13.51 -2.32
N SER A 141 -18.97 13.97 -1.54
CA SER A 141 -18.61 15.39 -1.38
C SER A 141 -17.34 15.80 -2.13
N ILE A 142 -16.72 14.92 -2.93
CA ILE A 142 -15.61 15.25 -3.84
C ILE A 142 -16.14 15.92 -5.12
N PRO A 143 -15.52 17.01 -5.62
CA PRO A 143 -15.84 17.57 -6.93
C PRO A 143 -15.55 16.54 -8.05
N SER A 144 -16.60 15.98 -8.65
CA SER A 144 -16.49 14.89 -9.64
C SER A 144 -15.53 15.24 -10.80
N GLY A 145 -14.63 14.31 -11.11
CA GLY A 145 -13.62 14.47 -12.14
C GLY A 145 -12.34 13.70 -11.82
N ILE A 146 -11.74 13.08 -12.85
CA ILE A 146 -10.53 12.25 -12.76
C ILE A 146 -9.41 12.94 -11.97
N VAL A 147 -9.18 14.24 -12.20
CA VAL A 147 -8.11 15.01 -11.55
C VAL A 147 -8.37 15.16 -10.05
N SER A 148 -9.61 15.47 -9.64
CA SER A 148 -9.99 15.60 -8.23
C SER A 148 -9.89 14.27 -7.49
N GLU A 149 -10.41 13.20 -8.08
CA GLU A 149 -10.38 11.86 -7.50
C GLU A 149 -8.94 11.33 -7.37
N GLN A 150 -8.11 11.56 -8.40
CA GLN A 150 -6.68 11.22 -8.34
C GLN A 150 -5.95 12.05 -7.28
N LEU A 151 -6.20 13.37 -7.19
CA LEU A 151 -5.60 14.22 -6.16
C LEU A 151 -5.97 13.80 -4.74
N ALA A 152 -7.20 13.35 -4.51
CA ALA A 152 -7.64 12.81 -3.22
C ALA A 152 -6.84 11.54 -2.84
N VAL A 153 -6.69 10.58 -3.76
CA VAL A 153 -5.97 9.33 -3.48
C VAL A 153 -4.45 9.52 -3.44
N ASP A 154 -3.87 10.35 -4.31
CA ASP A 154 -2.45 10.73 -4.23
C ASP A 154 -2.13 11.48 -2.93
N SER A 155 -3.04 12.35 -2.46
CA SER A 155 -2.90 13.06 -1.19
C SER A 155 -2.81 12.10 -0.01
N ILE A 156 -3.72 11.11 0.06
CA ILE A 156 -3.72 10.07 1.10
C ILE A 156 -2.46 9.19 0.99
N THR A 157 -2.14 8.69 -0.20
CA THR A 157 -1.05 7.73 -0.43
C THR A 157 0.33 8.33 -0.19
N ARG A 158 0.65 9.51 -0.75
CA ARG A 158 1.94 10.20 -0.51
C ARG A 158 2.12 10.59 0.96
N THR A 159 1.02 10.97 1.63
CA THR A 159 1.01 11.24 3.07
C THR A 159 1.29 9.99 3.91
N LEU A 160 0.80 8.81 3.51
CA LEU A 160 1.18 7.54 4.16
C LEU A 160 2.63 7.15 3.84
N GLU A 161 3.07 7.28 2.58
CA GLU A 161 4.42 6.96 2.13
C GLU A 161 5.50 7.70 2.93
N ALA A 162 5.33 9.00 3.12
CA ALA A 162 6.30 9.85 3.81
C ALA A 162 6.41 9.58 5.32
N ASN A 163 5.31 9.20 5.98
CA ASN A 163 5.22 9.20 7.44
C ASN A 163 5.09 7.81 8.10
N VAL A 164 4.72 6.77 7.33
CA VAL A 164 4.46 5.41 7.84
C VAL A 164 5.11 4.36 6.92
N PRO A 165 6.42 4.08 7.05
CA PRO A 165 7.19 3.27 6.11
C PRO A 165 6.81 1.78 6.05
N GLN A 166 5.91 1.32 6.92
CA GLN A 166 5.33 -0.02 6.91
C GLN A 166 4.14 -0.15 5.93
N VAL A 167 3.56 0.96 5.46
CA VAL A 167 2.45 0.94 4.51
C VAL A 167 3.01 0.85 3.09
N GLN A 168 2.83 -0.31 2.47
CA GLN A 168 3.27 -0.60 1.10
C GLN A 168 2.12 -0.43 0.10
N ARG A 169 0.87 -0.69 0.53
CA ARG A 169 -0.35 -0.57 -0.30
C ARG A 169 -1.50 0.02 0.51
N LEU A 170 -2.51 0.54 -0.18
CA LEU A 170 -3.74 1.08 0.41
C LEU A 170 -4.98 0.52 -0.30
N LYS A 171 -5.86 -0.16 0.44
CA LYS A 171 -7.27 -0.37 0.07
C LYS A 171 -8.11 0.69 0.75
N ILE A 172 -8.99 1.34 -0.01
CA ILE A 172 -9.98 2.30 0.49
C ILE A 172 -11.32 1.56 0.63
N LEU A 173 -12.00 1.78 1.75
CA LEU A 173 -13.38 1.37 2.00
C LEU A 173 -14.24 2.61 2.28
N ILE A 174 -15.52 2.52 1.95
CA ILE A 174 -16.53 3.54 2.25
C ILE A 174 -17.60 2.89 3.14
N HIS A 175 -17.76 3.42 4.35
CA HIS A 175 -18.69 2.89 5.37
C HIS A 175 -18.57 1.37 5.61
N GLY A 176 -17.33 0.88 5.64
CA GLY A 176 -16.97 -0.53 5.82
C GLY A 176 -17.26 -1.43 4.61
N GLN A 177 -17.68 -0.87 3.46
CA GLN A 177 -17.92 -1.60 2.22
C GLN A 177 -16.80 -1.33 1.19
N GLU A 178 -16.60 -2.27 0.27
CA GLU A 178 -15.85 -1.99 -0.95
C GLU A 178 -16.71 -1.17 -1.92
N ALA A 179 -16.14 -0.11 -2.48
CA ALA A 179 -16.75 0.71 -3.53
C ALA A 179 -16.12 0.37 -4.90
N GLU A 180 -16.88 0.55 -5.97
CA GLU A 180 -16.37 0.38 -7.34
C GLU A 180 -15.58 1.61 -7.80
N THR A 181 -16.07 2.83 -7.50
CA THR A 181 -15.38 4.09 -7.82
C THR A 181 -15.50 5.10 -6.68
N LEU A 182 -14.69 6.16 -6.73
CA LEU A 182 -14.70 7.24 -5.74
C LEU A 182 -15.82 8.25 -5.99
N ALA A 183 -15.80 8.97 -7.12
CA ALA A 183 -16.85 9.92 -7.54
C ALA A 183 -17.26 9.72 -9.02
N GLY A 184 -17.07 8.49 -9.53
CA GLY A 184 -17.49 8.05 -10.86
C GLY A 184 -16.35 7.79 -11.86
N HIS A 185 -15.10 8.11 -11.55
CA HIS A 185 -13.99 7.95 -12.50
C HIS A 185 -12.78 7.13 -12.02
N LEU A 186 -12.45 7.16 -10.72
CA LEU A 186 -11.31 6.42 -10.18
C LEU A 186 -11.75 5.07 -9.59
N ASP A 187 -11.24 3.97 -10.14
CA ASP A 187 -11.47 2.59 -9.68
C ASP A 187 -10.96 2.35 -8.25
N LEU A 188 -11.85 1.91 -7.36
CA LEU A 188 -11.57 1.55 -5.96
C LEU A 188 -11.61 0.04 -5.68
N THR A 189 -11.86 -0.81 -6.69
CA THR A 189 -11.87 -2.27 -6.55
C THR A 189 -10.47 -2.81 -6.22
N GLY A 190 -9.42 -2.18 -6.78
CA GLY A 190 -8.03 -2.50 -6.51
C GLY A 190 -7.51 -2.07 -5.12
N ALA A 191 -6.19 -2.10 -4.97
CA ALA A 191 -5.49 -1.50 -3.84
C ALA A 191 -4.22 -0.79 -4.33
N PHE A 192 -4.18 0.52 -4.13
CA PHE A 192 -3.16 1.46 -4.59
C PHE A 192 -1.78 1.11 -4.04
N ALA A 193 -0.73 1.41 -4.80
CA ALA A 193 0.64 1.34 -4.30
C ALA A 193 0.94 2.60 -3.49
N VAL A 194 1.37 2.42 -2.24
CA VAL A 194 1.85 3.52 -1.38
C VAL A 194 3.38 3.62 -1.47
N ARG A 195 4.06 2.48 -1.57
CA ARG A 195 5.50 2.41 -1.83
C ARG A 195 5.76 1.48 -3.00
N SER A 196 6.30 2.04 -4.09
CA SER A 196 6.73 1.23 -5.22
C SER A 196 7.96 0.39 -4.82
N ARG A 197 7.89 -0.94 -4.98
CA ARG A 197 9.02 -1.83 -4.64
C ARG A 197 10.31 -1.47 -5.40
N GLN A 198 10.17 -0.83 -6.58
CA GLN A 198 11.26 -0.32 -7.40
C GLN A 198 12.11 0.75 -6.69
N ALA A 199 11.48 1.64 -5.90
CA ALA A 199 12.20 2.63 -5.08
C ALA A 199 12.98 2.01 -3.90
N GLN A 200 12.81 0.71 -3.66
CA GLN A 200 13.41 -0.01 -2.54
C GLN A 200 14.50 -1.01 -2.97
N LEU A 201 14.87 -1.07 -4.25
CA LEU A 201 16.15 -1.66 -4.67
C LEU A 201 17.26 -0.63 -4.41
N PRO A 202 18.30 -0.95 -3.61
CA PRO A 202 19.43 -0.04 -3.44
C PRO A 202 20.21 0.09 -4.76
N ALA A 203 20.53 1.33 -5.15
CA ALA A 203 21.34 1.64 -6.32
C ALA A 203 22.82 1.28 -6.08
N SER A 204 23.11 -0.02 -5.96
CA SER A 204 24.36 -0.54 -5.40
C SER A 204 24.94 -1.72 -6.18
N GLN A 205 24.86 -1.66 -7.51
CA GLN A 205 25.88 -2.24 -8.39
C GLN A 205 26.21 -1.25 -9.52
N PRO A 206 27.32 -0.49 -9.43
CA PRO A 206 27.96 -0.01 -10.65
C PRO A 206 28.50 -1.22 -11.41
N LEU A 207 28.22 -1.32 -12.71
CA LEU A 207 28.67 -2.42 -13.57
C LEU A 207 30.16 -2.26 -13.95
N THR A 208 31.03 -2.31 -12.95
CA THR A 208 32.48 -2.47 -13.12
C THR A 208 32.81 -3.95 -13.25
N ALA A 209 32.83 -4.46 -14.49
CA ALA A 209 33.50 -5.71 -14.85
C ALA A 209 34.58 -5.38 -15.90
N PRO A 210 35.78 -6.01 -15.86
CA PRO A 210 36.96 -5.47 -16.53
C PRO A 210 37.08 -5.86 -18.01
N SER A 211 37.92 -5.10 -18.72
CA SER A 211 38.40 -5.46 -20.06
C SER A 211 39.44 -6.59 -20.01
N SER A 212 39.53 -7.32 -21.13
CA SER A 212 40.70 -8.08 -21.58
C SER A 212 41.08 -9.37 -20.82
N GLU A 213 40.83 -10.52 -21.47
CA GLU A 213 41.93 -11.44 -21.78
C GLU A 213 41.69 -12.20 -23.10
N LYS A 214 42.78 -12.66 -23.74
CA LYS A 214 42.78 -13.35 -25.04
C LYS A 214 43.96 -14.33 -25.13
N PRO A 215 43.68 -15.61 -25.42
CA PRO A 215 44.56 -16.39 -26.29
C PRO A 215 43.80 -17.25 -27.34
N ALA A 216 44.40 -17.81 -28.41
CA ALA A 216 45.47 -17.33 -29.31
C ALA A 216 45.76 -18.36 -30.45
N VAL A 217 45.22 -18.16 -31.67
CA VAL A 217 45.74 -18.67 -33.00
C VAL A 217 45.81 -20.23 -33.15
N PRO A 218 46.12 -20.87 -34.31
CA PRO A 218 46.19 -20.47 -35.73
C PRO A 218 45.30 -21.35 -36.68
N THR A 219 45.34 -21.42 -38.03
CA THR A 219 46.16 -20.82 -39.14
C THR A 219 45.37 -20.83 -40.47
N SER A 220 45.76 -19.98 -41.45
CA SER A 220 45.56 -20.13 -42.92
C SER A 220 44.11 -20.06 -43.51
N ASP A 221 43.87 -19.66 -44.77
CA ASP A 221 44.80 -19.41 -45.91
C ASP A 221 44.34 -18.30 -46.90
N LYS A 222 45.29 -17.81 -47.71
CA LYS A 222 45.18 -17.26 -49.10
C LYS A 222 44.36 -15.99 -49.46
N PRO A 223 45.04 -14.92 -49.92
CA PRO A 223 44.57 -13.90 -50.90
C PRO A 223 45.34 -14.05 -52.26
N PRO A 224 45.37 -13.10 -53.23
CA PRO A 224 44.54 -11.90 -53.50
C PRO A 224 43.97 -11.83 -54.95
N ALA A 225 43.13 -10.83 -55.27
CA ALA A 225 43.04 -10.21 -56.62
C ALA A 225 42.21 -8.90 -56.62
N SER A 226 42.76 -7.82 -57.23
CA SER A 226 42.11 -6.75 -58.05
C SER A 226 40.82 -6.02 -57.58
N ALA A 227 40.58 -4.73 -57.88
CA ALA A 227 41.32 -3.74 -58.69
C ALA A 227 41.19 -2.30 -58.11
N THR A 228 42.02 -1.39 -58.59
CA THR A 228 42.10 0.02 -58.13
C THR A 228 41.12 0.95 -58.85
N GLY A 229 40.49 1.88 -58.14
CA GLY A 229 39.77 3.03 -58.69
C GLY A 229 40.00 4.28 -57.83
N LYS A 230 40.58 5.34 -58.40
CA LYS A 230 41.05 6.54 -57.69
C LYS A 230 40.81 7.78 -58.55
N LEU A 231 40.15 8.82 -58.00
CA LEU A 231 40.44 10.25 -58.24
C LEU A 231 39.50 11.17 -57.41
N THR A 232 39.96 12.40 -57.18
CA THR A 232 39.34 13.54 -56.46
C THR A 232 39.67 14.82 -57.28
N PRO A 233 39.59 16.08 -56.79
CA PRO A 233 38.68 16.80 -55.87
C PRO A 233 38.11 18.14 -56.47
N ASP A 234 37.18 18.82 -55.76
CA ASP A 234 37.10 20.30 -55.52
C ASP A 234 35.87 20.58 -54.61
N LYS A 235 35.72 21.54 -53.67
CA LYS A 235 36.32 22.86 -53.32
C LYS A 235 35.55 24.09 -53.87
N GLY A 236 34.87 24.83 -53.00
CA GLY A 236 34.24 26.14 -53.34
C GLY A 236 33.17 26.60 -52.32
N PRO A 237 33.13 27.89 -51.88
CA PRO A 237 32.20 28.34 -50.82
C PRO A 237 31.25 29.52 -51.17
N GLY A 238 30.16 29.66 -50.40
CA GLY A 238 29.33 30.88 -50.26
C GLY A 238 28.12 30.61 -49.34
N LYS A 239 28.01 31.15 -48.12
CA LYS A 239 27.73 32.53 -47.63
C LYS A 239 26.29 33.05 -47.85
N LEU A 240 25.61 33.25 -46.71
CA LEU A 240 24.57 34.24 -46.37
C LEU A 240 23.39 34.49 -47.33
N SER A 241 22.16 34.29 -46.85
CA SER A 241 21.16 35.38 -46.78
C SER A 241 19.99 35.08 -45.82
N GLN A 242 19.58 36.12 -45.08
CA GLN A 242 18.39 36.31 -44.22
C GLN A 242 18.31 37.85 -43.99
N PRO A 243 17.19 38.47 -43.55
CA PRO A 243 15.79 38.03 -43.44
C PRO A 243 14.86 38.95 -44.30
N GLU A 244 13.75 39.46 -43.72
CA GLU A 244 12.67 40.31 -44.29
C GLU A 244 11.56 39.55 -45.09
N ARG A 245 10.25 39.89 -44.99
CA ARG A 245 9.44 40.59 -43.96
C ARG A 245 7.93 40.49 -44.32
N LYS A 246 7.07 41.09 -43.48
CA LYS A 246 5.65 41.45 -43.71
C LYS A 246 4.63 40.29 -43.71
N SER A 247 3.37 40.54 -43.33
CA SER A 247 2.77 41.76 -42.74
C SER A 247 1.64 41.45 -41.77
#